data_AF-A0A9R1NJ47-F1
#
_entry.id   AF-A0A9R1NJ47-F1
#
_cell.length_a   1.000
_cell.length_b   1.000
_cell.length_c   1.000
_cell.angle_alpha   90.00
_cell.angle_beta   90.00
_cell.angle_gamma   90.00
#
_symmetry.space_group_name_H-M   'P 1'
#
loop_
_entity.id
_entity.type
_entity.pdbx_description
1 polymer ?
#
loop_
_entity_poly.entity_id
_entity_poly.type
_entity_poly.pdbx_seq_one_letter_code
_entity_poly.pdbx_strand_id
1 'polypeptide(L)'
;MPPPPQTPDEAAITAYQAAFGWAGLAPVFIDLTGDDGDGDADIKDKGKRGQLLGLDDFHRFLFSADLNPPVRRPRVHHDMSQALSHYYVYTGHNSYLTGNQLSSDCSDVPIIKALQRGVRVIELDMWPNSAKDDISILHGRTLTTPVSLLKCLKSIKEYAFVASPYPVIITLEDHLTPELQEKVAKMVLEVFGTILYYPEEEHPKELPSPESLKGRVLLSTKPPKEYLEAKDGGAAKDGDAEQNPGKGTDDDAAWGTEVPDFKTEIQSAKQEDDASENRRDDDDDDDDEDEQKMQQHLAPQYKHLITIRAGKPKGGTTSDALKCDPNKVRRLSLSEQQLAKAVVNHGTEIVRFTQRNLLRIYPKGTRVTSSNYNPFIGWVHGAQMVAFNMQGYGRALWLMHGFYKANGGCGYVKKPDFLMQSEPEVFDPKKPQPVKKTLKVKVYMGDGWRMDFKQTHFDQYSPPDFYARVGIAGVPADSVMRKTKAVEDNWVPVWGEEFSFGLTVPELALLRVEAHEYDMSEKDDFAGQTVLPVSELQPGIRAVALFDRKGNKFPNVKLLMRFEFV
;
A
#
# COMPACT_ATOMS: atom_id res chain seq x y z
N MET A 1 51.50 -24.40 -9.10
CA MET A 1 51.04 -23.23 -8.34
C MET A 1 49.54 -23.14 -8.53
N PRO A 2 48.74 -22.89 -7.49
CA PRO A 2 47.36 -22.46 -7.70
C PRO A 2 47.36 -21.13 -8.49
N PRO A 3 46.32 -20.84 -9.29
CA PRO A 3 46.21 -19.54 -9.94
C PRO A 3 46.18 -18.43 -8.88
N PRO A 4 46.72 -17.23 -9.18
CA PRO A 4 46.65 -16.10 -8.26
C PRO A 4 45.19 -15.77 -7.94
N PRO A 5 44.90 -15.29 -6.72
CA PRO A 5 43.55 -14.85 -6.36
C PRO A 5 43.13 -13.72 -7.31
N GLN A 6 41.97 -13.89 -7.94
CA GLN A 6 41.38 -12.86 -8.79
C GLN A 6 41.17 -11.60 -7.95
N THR A 7 41.50 -10.44 -8.53
CA THR A 7 41.07 -9.18 -7.94
C THR A 7 39.53 -9.12 -7.90
N PRO A 8 38.92 -8.38 -6.96
CA PRO A 8 37.46 -8.23 -6.91
C PRO A 8 36.85 -7.79 -8.26
N ASP A 9 37.60 -7.00 -9.02
CA ASP A 9 37.20 -6.51 -10.34
C ASP A 9 37.25 -7.61 -11.41
N GLU A 10 38.26 -8.48 -11.40
CA GLU A 10 38.36 -9.63 -12.32
C GLU A 10 37.30 -10.72 -12.05
N ALA A 11 36.96 -10.93 -10.77
CA ALA A 11 35.87 -11.82 -10.38
C ALA A 11 34.52 -11.27 -10.83
N ALA A 12 34.30 -9.95 -10.71
CA ALA A 12 33.10 -9.28 -11.20
C ALA A 12 32.98 -9.36 -12.72
N ILE A 13 34.07 -9.17 -13.48
CA ILE A 13 34.10 -9.29 -14.94
C ILE A 13 33.84 -10.71 -15.42
N THR A 14 34.36 -11.72 -14.71
CA THR A 14 34.13 -13.13 -15.07
C THR A 14 32.68 -13.54 -14.81
N ALA A 15 32.09 -13.09 -13.69
CA ALA A 15 30.67 -13.27 -13.39
C ALA A 15 29.78 -12.55 -14.42
N TYR A 16 30.24 -11.39 -14.91
CA TYR A 16 29.59 -10.61 -15.94
C TYR A 16 29.50 -11.38 -17.27
N GLN A 17 30.62 -11.87 -17.81
CA GLN A 17 30.64 -12.56 -19.10
C GLN A 17 29.77 -13.85 -19.09
N ALA A 18 29.72 -14.56 -17.97
CA ALA A 18 28.88 -15.75 -17.81
C ALA A 18 27.37 -15.43 -17.74
N ALA A 19 26.98 -14.25 -17.27
CA ALA A 19 25.59 -13.87 -17.05
C ALA A 19 24.78 -13.66 -18.34
N PHE A 20 25.47 -13.38 -19.44
CA PHE A 20 24.88 -12.57 -20.50
C PHE A 20 24.39 -13.36 -21.73
N GLY A 21 25.16 -14.25 -22.39
CA GLY A 21 24.62 -15.18 -23.42
C GLY A 21 23.64 -14.56 -24.46
N TRP A 22 24.08 -13.56 -25.23
CA TRP A 22 23.22 -12.62 -25.97
C TRP A 22 22.60 -13.21 -27.24
N ALA A 23 21.27 -13.29 -27.28
CA ALA A 23 20.46 -13.29 -28.50
C ALA A 23 19.17 -12.47 -28.28
N GLY A 24 18.89 -11.49 -29.15
CA GLY A 24 17.51 -10.97 -29.36
C GLY A 24 17.18 -9.49 -29.05
N LEU A 25 18.12 -8.63 -28.67
CA LEU A 25 17.87 -7.17 -28.54
C LEU A 25 18.80 -6.38 -29.47
N ALA A 26 18.36 -5.18 -29.88
CA ALA A 26 19.12 -4.27 -30.74
C ALA A 26 20.58 -4.13 -30.24
N PRO A 27 21.59 -4.19 -31.12
CA PRO A 27 22.98 -4.30 -30.70
C PRO A 27 23.41 -3.04 -29.96
N VAL A 28 23.61 -3.15 -28.65
CA VAL A 28 24.49 -2.25 -27.92
C VAL A 28 25.90 -2.66 -28.30
N PHE A 29 26.54 -1.88 -29.17
CA PHE A 29 27.94 -2.09 -29.49
C PHE A 29 28.77 -1.58 -28.31
N ILE A 30 29.40 -2.53 -27.59
CA ILE A 30 30.35 -2.24 -26.51
C ILE A 30 31.73 -2.14 -27.14
N ASP A 31 32.40 -1.01 -26.93
CA ASP A 31 33.82 -0.90 -27.26
C ASP A 31 34.64 -1.50 -26.10
N LEU A 32 35.28 -2.64 -26.38
CA LEU A 32 36.10 -3.39 -25.43
C LEU A 32 37.60 -3.02 -25.53
N THR A 33 37.98 -2.09 -26.41
CA THR A 33 39.42 -1.86 -26.67
C THR A 33 40.15 -1.06 -25.60
N GLY A 34 39.49 -0.61 -24.52
CA GLY A 34 40.10 -0.10 -23.29
C GLY A 34 41.48 0.54 -23.49
N ASP A 35 41.57 1.60 -24.29
CA ASP A 35 42.87 2.12 -24.73
C ASP A 35 43.34 3.21 -23.76
N ASP A 36 44.08 2.78 -22.75
CA ASP A 36 44.96 3.61 -21.91
C ASP A 36 46.38 3.72 -22.54
N GLY A 37 46.51 3.63 -23.86
CA GLY A 37 47.78 3.56 -24.57
C GLY A 37 48.16 4.82 -25.37
N ASP A 38 49.22 5.49 -24.93
CA ASP A 38 50.05 6.39 -25.75
C ASP A 38 50.50 5.64 -27.03
N GLY A 39 49.95 6.00 -28.20
CA GLY A 39 50.24 5.26 -29.43
C GLY A 39 49.65 5.89 -30.69
N ASP A 40 50.51 6.54 -31.46
CA ASP A 40 50.25 7.16 -32.76
C ASP A 40 49.67 6.15 -33.77
N ALA A 41 48.37 6.23 -34.06
CA ALA A 41 47.72 5.51 -35.15
C ALA A 41 46.71 6.40 -35.86
N ASP A 42 47.18 7.01 -36.94
CA ASP A 42 46.44 7.75 -37.94
C ASP A 42 45.41 6.83 -38.64
N ILE A 43 44.15 6.84 -38.17
CA ILE A 43 43.01 6.28 -38.91
C ILE A 43 41.88 7.32 -39.01
N LYS A 44 41.77 7.84 -40.23
CA LYS A 44 40.69 8.66 -40.76
C LYS A 44 39.35 7.90 -40.74
N ASP A 45 38.62 7.93 -39.62
CA ASP A 45 37.17 7.72 -39.63
C ASP A 45 36.46 8.46 -38.47
N LYS A 46 36.62 9.79 -38.44
CA LYS A 46 35.94 10.68 -37.48
C LYS A 46 34.45 10.92 -37.81
N GLY A 47 33.84 10.08 -38.66
CA GLY A 47 32.45 10.25 -39.14
C GLY A 47 31.40 9.33 -38.50
N LYS A 48 31.80 8.27 -37.77
CA LYS A 48 30.89 7.27 -37.16
C LYS A 48 31.18 6.93 -35.69
N ARG A 49 32.00 7.73 -34.99
CA ARG A 49 32.28 7.58 -33.54
C ARG A 49 31.17 8.14 -32.62
N GLY A 50 29.95 8.30 -33.13
CA GLY A 50 28.81 8.73 -32.33
C GLY A 50 27.98 7.53 -31.89
N GLN A 51 28.03 7.18 -30.60
CA GLN A 51 27.22 6.16 -29.90
C GLN A 51 27.84 4.75 -29.75
N LEU A 52 29.09 4.65 -29.29
CA LEU A 52 29.59 3.42 -28.65
C LEU A 52 29.66 3.66 -27.13
N LEU A 53 29.18 2.70 -26.35
CA LEU A 53 29.33 2.70 -24.88
C LEU A 53 30.64 1.98 -24.56
N GLY A 54 31.53 2.63 -23.79
CA GLY A 54 32.67 1.93 -23.19
C GLY A 54 32.19 0.91 -22.16
N LEU A 55 33.05 -0.06 -21.82
CA LEU A 55 32.74 -1.08 -20.82
C LEU A 55 32.34 -0.45 -19.47
N ASP A 56 33.06 0.58 -19.03
CA ASP A 56 32.77 1.27 -17.77
C ASP A 56 31.44 2.01 -17.78
N ASP A 57 31.11 2.67 -18.90
CA ASP A 57 29.82 3.34 -19.06
C ASP A 57 28.67 2.33 -19.06
N PHE A 58 28.87 1.18 -19.71
CA PHE A 58 27.87 0.11 -19.73
C PHE A 58 27.71 -0.52 -18.35
N HIS A 59 28.80 -0.74 -17.62
CA HIS A 59 28.77 -1.20 -16.23
C HIS A 59 28.02 -0.20 -15.33
N ARG A 60 28.34 1.10 -15.44
CA ARG A 60 27.67 2.17 -14.70
C ARG A 60 26.17 2.22 -15.01
N PHE A 61 25.79 2.09 -16.28
CA PHE A 61 24.39 2.02 -16.68
C PHE A 61 23.70 0.81 -16.04
N LEU A 62 24.30 -0.37 -16.16
CA LEU A 62 23.71 -1.63 -15.74
C LEU A 62 23.39 -1.64 -14.24
N PHE A 63 24.30 -1.13 -13.41
CA PHE A 63 24.18 -1.09 -11.94
C PHE A 63 23.53 0.18 -11.40
N SER A 64 23.16 1.14 -12.25
CA SER A 64 22.42 2.32 -11.81
C SER A 64 20.93 2.02 -11.73
N ALA A 65 20.38 2.00 -10.51
CA ALA A 65 18.94 1.87 -10.30
C ALA A 65 18.13 3.07 -10.87
N ASP A 66 18.79 4.20 -11.15
CA ASP A 66 18.15 5.39 -11.71
C ASP A 66 18.15 5.40 -13.24
N LEU A 67 19.21 4.87 -13.87
CA LEU A 67 19.32 4.75 -15.33
C LEU A 67 18.71 3.46 -15.86
N ASN A 68 18.78 2.36 -15.09
CA ASN A 68 18.30 1.03 -15.42
C ASN A 68 17.33 0.45 -14.37
N PRO A 69 16.24 1.17 -14.01
CA PRO A 69 15.27 0.71 -13.02
C PRO A 69 14.49 -0.52 -13.51
N PRO A 70 13.96 -1.35 -12.60
CA PRO A 70 13.17 -2.52 -12.96
C PRO A 70 11.74 -2.18 -13.38
N VAL A 71 11.26 -0.98 -13.05
CA VAL A 71 9.93 -0.45 -13.34
C VAL A 71 10.07 0.78 -14.22
N ARG A 72 9.09 1.04 -15.09
CA ARG A 72 9.09 2.23 -15.96
C ARG A 72 9.27 3.52 -15.15
N ARG A 73 9.90 4.52 -15.79
CA ARG A 73 10.02 5.87 -15.23
C ARG A 73 8.65 6.42 -14.83
N PRO A 74 8.56 7.26 -13.78
CA PRO A 74 7.30 7.67 -13.17
C PRO A 74 6.52 8.61 -14.10
N ARG A 75 5.74 8.02 -15.00
CA ARG A 75 4.72 8.73 -15.78
C ARG A 75 3.41 7.99 -15.61
N VAL A 76 2.36 8.76 -15.37
CA VAL A 76 1.00 8.25 -15.38
C VAL A 76 0.68 7.79 -16.79
N HIS A 77 0.20 6.56 -16.94
CA HIS A 77 -0.06 5.95 -18.24
C HIS A 77 -1.42 5.25 -18.33
N HIS A 78 -2.05 4.98 -17.20
CA HIS A 78 -3.44 4.54 -17.20
C HIS A 78 -4.37 5.65 -17.71
N ASP A 79 -5.48 5.24 -18.32
CA ASP A 79 -6.61 6.14 -18.53
C ASP A 79 -7.12 6.63 -17.17
N MET A 80 -7.06 7.94 -16.94
CA MET A 80 -7.47 8.60 -15.68
C MET A 80 -8.86 9.25 -15.78
N SER A 81 -9.57 9.05 -16.89
CA SER A 81 -10.86 9.68 -17.18
C SER A 81 -12.09 8.87 -16.75
N GLN A 82 -11.89 7.65 -16.22
CA GLN A 82 -12.98 6.81 -15.70
C GLN A 82 -13.43 7.26 -14.31
N ALA A 83 -14.60 6.81 -13.85
CA ALA A 83 -15.10 7.10 -12.51
C ALA A 83 -14.11 6.67 -11.40
N LEU A 84 -14.08 7.39 -10.26
CA LEU A 84 -13.23 7.05 -9.11
C LEU A 84 -13.38 5.59 -8.63
N SER A 85 -14.56 4.98 -8.78
CA SER A 85 -14.80 3.57 -8.45
C SER A 85 -13.96 2.59 -9.27
N HIS A 86 -13.39 3.02 -10.40
CA HIS A 86 -12.57 2.21 -11.31
C HIS A 86 -11.09 2.21 -10.95
N TYR A 87 -10.69 2.82 -9.84
CA TYR A 87 -9.29 2.88 -9.39
C TYR A 87 -9.16 2.36 -7.96
N TYR A 88 -8.13 1.56 -7.72
CA TYR A 88 -7.57 1.43 -6.38
C TYR A 88 -6.92 2.74 -5.97
N VAL A 89 -7.14 3.13 -4.72
CA VAL A 89 -6.70 4.42 -4.17
C VAL A 89 -5.80 4.16 -2.96
N TYR A 90 -4.63 4.80 -2.97
CA TYR A 90 -3.67 4.64 -1.90
C TYR A 90 -4.21 5.25 -0.59
N THR A 91 -4.61 4.41 0.36
CA THR A 91 -5.38 4.82 1.54
C THR A 91 -4.64 4.59 2.85
N GLY A 92 -4.53 5.64 3.67
CA GLY A 92 -4.09 5.56 5.07
C GLY A 92 -5.25 5.30 6.03
N HIS A 93 -4.96 4.61 7.13
CA HIS A 93 -5.83 4.41 8.29
C HIS A 93 -5.28 5.20 9.48
N ASN A 94 -6.16 5.86 10.26
CA ASN A 94 -5.78 6.67 11.44
C ASN A 94 -4.52 7.50 11.20
N SER A 95 -4.57 8.31 10.12
CA SER A 95 -3.37 8.88 9.47
C SER A 95 -2.61 9.88 10.35
N TYR A 96 -3.17 10.24 11.50
CA TYR A 96 -2.62 11.14 12.49
C TYR A 96 -1.78 10.43 13.56
N LEU A 97 -1.88 9.10 13.71
CA LEU A 97 -1.14 8.35 14.73
C LEU A 97 0.35 8.24 14.41
N THR A 98 1.18 8.46 15.42
CA THR A 98 2.64 8.34 15.31
C THR A 98 3.15 6.93 15.62
N GLY A 99 2.34 6.08 16.26
CA GLY A 99 2.71 4.73 16.65
C GLY A 99 1.49 3.82 16.85
N ASN A 100 1.39 3.21 18.03
CA ASN A 100 0.33 2.26 18.39
C ASN A 100 -1.06 2.92 18.54
N GLN A 101 -2.13 2.12 18.52
CA GLN A 101 -3.52 2.62 18.56
C GLN A 101 -3.99 3.08 19.95
N LEU A 102 -3.27 2.77 21.04
CA LEU A 102 -3.77 2.96 22.41
C LEU A 102 -3.16 4.16 23.14
N SER A 103 -1.89 4.46 22.90
CA SER A 103 -1.12 5.39 23.74
C SER A 103 -0.10 6.23 22.99
N SER A 104 -0.02 6.12 21.66
CA SER A 104 0.89 6.96 20.88
C SER A 104 0.38 8.40 20.73
N ASP A 105 1.27 9.32 20.39
CA ASP A 105 0.89 10.70 20.12
C ASP A 105 0.19 10.83 18.75
N CYS A 106 -0.69 11.82 18.63
CA CYS A 106 -1.25 12.25 17.36
C CYS A 106 -0.48 13.45 16.81
N SER A 107 -0.29 13.50 15.49
CA SER A 107 0.47 14.55 14.82
C SER A 107 0.05 14.68 13.36
N ASP A 108 0.36 15.83 12.76
CA ASP A 108 0.28 16.05 11.32
C ASP A 108 1.48 15.46 10.56
N VAL A 109 2.58 15.12 11.25
CA VAL A 109 3.80 14.57 10.62
C VAL A 109 3.55 13.26 9.86
N PRO A 110 2.82 12.26 10.39
CA PRO A 110 2.50 11.05 9.64
C PRO A 110 1.63 11.33 8.40
N ILE A 111 0.72 12.32 8.47
CA ILE A 111 -0.08 12.79 7.33
C ILE A 111 0.83 13.35 6.23
N ILE A 112 1.78 14.23 6.59
CA ILE A 112 2.75 14.82 5.65
C ILE A 112 3.55 13.70 4.96
N LYS A 113 4.08 12.75 5.73
CA LYS A 113 4.85 11.61 5.21
C LYS A 113 4.00 10.73 4.27
N ALA A 114 2.74 10.49 4.61
CA ALA A 114 1.81 9.74 3.78
C ALA A 114 1.57 10.43 2.43
N LEU A 115 1.27 11.73 2.44
CA LEU A 115 1.04 12.53 1.22
C LEU A 115 2.29 12.59 0.33
N GLN A 116 3.48 12.79 0.91
CA GLN A 116 4.76 12.76 0.19
C GLN A 116 5.08 11.40 -0.43
N ARG A 117 4.60 10.30 0.16
CA ARG A 117 4.70 8.95 -0.41
C ARG A 117 3.66 8.66 -1.50
N GLY A 118 2.72 9.58 -1.75
CA GLY A 118 1.67 9.41 -2.75
C GLY A 118 0.35 8.87 -2.21
N VAL A 119 0.15 8.73 -0.89
CA VAL A 119 -1.16 8.38 -0.29
C VAL A 119 -2.20 9.44 -0.67
N ARG A 120 -3.39 9.01 -1.11
CA ARG A 120 -4.47 9.88 -1.62
C ARG A 120 -5.70 9.91 -0.72
N VAL A 121 -5.79 9.03 0.28
CA VAL A 121 -6.87 9.07 1.28
C VAL A 121 -6.27 9.20 2.68
N ILE A 122 -6.67 10.26 3.38
CA ILE A 122 -6.23 10.60 4.73
C ILE A 122 -7.42 10.53 5.67
N GLU A 123 -7.24 9.85 6.79
CA GLU A 123 -8.27 9.69 7.83
C GLU A 123 -8.02 10.64 9.01
N LEU A 124 -9.09 11.27 9.48
CA LEU A 124 -9.12 12.15 10.66
C LEU A 124 -10.33 11.81 11.53
N ASP A 125 -10.06 11.49 12.79
CA ASP A 125 -11.09 11.18 13.79
C ASP A 125 -11.32 12.41 14.65
N MET A 126 -12.49 13.02 14.50
CA MET A 126 -12.81 14.32 15.09
C MET A 126 -13.58 14.15 16.39
N TRP A 127 -13.01 14.68 17.47
CA TRP A 127 -13.61 14.69 18.80
C TRP A 127 -13.66 16.12 19.36
N PRO A 128 -14.64 16.46 20.20
CA PRO A 128 -14.62 17.69 20.97
C PRO A 128 -13.36 17.74 21.85
N ASN A 129 -12.69 18.90 21.91
CA ASN A 129 -11.61 19.12 22.86
C ASN A 129 -12.15 19.10 24.31
N SER A 130 -11.26 19.12 25.31
CA SER A 130 -11.66 19.07 26.72
C SER A 130 -12.58 20.22 27.16
N ALA A 131 -12.49 21.38 26.50
CA ALA A 131 -13.35 22.55 26.75
C ALA A 131 -14.68 22.51 25.98
N LYS A 132 -14.87 21.53 25.09
CA LYS A 132 -16.02 21.36 24.18
C LYS A 132 -16.29 22.57 23.27
N ASP A 133 -15.27 23.36 22.98
CA ASP A 133 -15.35 24.58 22.17
C ASP A 133 -14.51 24.50 20.88
N ASP A 134 -13.68 23.46 20.71
CA ASP A 134 -12.83 23.24 19.55
C ASP A 134 -12.68 21.74 19.20
N ILE A 135 -12.04 21.44 18.08
CA ILE A 135 -11.91 20.08 17.54
C ILE A 135 -10.48 19.54 17.72
N SER A 136 -10.39 18.40 18.38
CA SER A 136 -9.19 17.58 18.51
C SER A 136 -9.26 16.37 17.59
N ILE A 137 -8.11 15.97 17.06
CA ILE A 137 -7.91 14.73 16.33
C ILE A 137 -7.18 13.76 17.25
N LEU A 138 -7.83 12.64 17.56
CA LEU A 138 -7.31 11.56 18.40
C LEU A 138 -8.04 10.25 18.15
N HIS A 139 -7.48 9.14 18.60
CA HIS A 139 -8.22 7.88 18.64
C HIS A 139 -9.09 7.83 19.90
N GLY A 140 -10.41 7.86 19.71
CA GLY A 140 -11.39 8.01 20.79
C GLY A 140 -11.27 6.94 21.88
N ARG A 141 -11.61 7.30 23.13
CA ARG A 141 -11.59 6.39 24.29
C ARG A 141 -10.23 5.71 24.54
N THR A 142 -9.13 6.32 24.09
CA THR A 142 -7.75 5.84 24.31
C THR A 142 -6.87 6.89 25.01
N LEU A 143 -5.60 6.56 25.27
CA LEU A 143 -4.60 7.43 25.89
C LEU A 143 -3.75 8.21 24.86
N THR A 144 -4.21 8.30 23.61
CA THR A 144 -3.49 9.04 22.58
C THR A 144 -3.52 10.55 22.83
N THR A 145 -2.37 11.23 22.67
CA THR A 145 -2.28 12.69 22.83
C THR A 145 -2.85 13.39 21.60
N PRO A 146 -3.82 14.32 21.72
CA PRO A 146 -4.51 14.90 20.56
C PRO A 146 -3.66 15.90 19.77
N VAL A 147 -4.03 16.11 18.50
CA VAL A 147 -3.55 17.21 17.64
C VAL A 147 -4.74 18.05 17.15
N SER A 148 -4.58 19.35 16.92
CA SER A 148 -5.71 20.18 16.45
C SER A 148 -6.09 19.90 15.00
N LEU A 149 -7.39 19.89 14.69
CA LEU A 149 -7.90 19.73 13.34
C LEU A 149 -7.29 20.76 12.37
N LEU A 150 -7.24 22.03 12.77
CA LEU A 150 -6.70 23.10 11.94
C LEU A 150 -5.25 22.85 11.50
N LYS A 151 -4.43 22.26 12.38
CA LYS A 151 -3.05 21.89 12.05
C LYS A 151 -3.02 20.81 10.96
N CYS A 152 -3.80 19.75 11.14
CA CYS A 152 -3.92 18.67 10.15
C CYS A 152 -4.41 19.19 8.79
N LEU A 153 -5.45 20.03 8.76
CA LEU A 153 -5.99 20.59 7.51
C LEU A 153 -4.96 21.45 6.76
N LYS A 154 -4.19 22.29 7.49
CA LYS A 154 -3.12 23.10 6.89
C LYS A 154 -2.02 22.23 6.27
N SER A 155 -1.59 21.20 6.99
CA SER A 155 -0.59 20.25 6.49
C SER A 155 -1.14 19.46 5.29
N ILE A 156 -2.41 19.07 5.28
CA ILE A 156 -3.03 18.46 4.09
C ILE A 156 -3.00 19.43 2.91
N LYS A 157 -3.40 20.70 3.08
CA LYS A 157 -3.38 21.70 2.02
C LYS A 157 -2.00 21.89 1.40
N GLU A 158 -0.96 21.95 2.23
CA GLU A 158 0.42 22.18 1.79
C GLU A 158 0.98 20.99 1.01
N TYR A 159 0.67 19.75 1.45
CA TYR A 159 1.30 18.54 0.90
C TYR A 159 0.40 17.73 -0.05
N ALA A 160 -0.89 18.08 -0.18
CA ALA A 160 -1.88 17.31 -0.94
C ALA A 160 -1.40 16.96 -2.35
N PHE A 161 -0.74 17.89 -3.04
CA PHE A 161 -0.39 17.73 -4.45
C PHE A 161 1.12 17.66 -4.73
N VAL A 162 1.95 17.46 -3.71
CA VAL A 162 3.42 17.39 -3.85
C VAL A 162 3.85 16.14 -4.62
N ALA A 163 3.27 14.98 -4.29
CA ALA A 163 3.63 13.71 -4.93
C ALA A 163 2.80 13.40 -6.18
N SER A 164 1.60 13.97 -6.29
CA SER A 164 0.63 13.63 -7.33
C SER A 164 -0.38 14.77 -7.53
N PRO A 165 -0.77 15.12 -8.77
CA PRO A 165 -1.78 16.14 -9.02
C PRO A 165 -3.22 15.64 -8.82
N TYR A 166 -3.42 14.32 -8.66
CA TYR A 166 -4.75 13.72 -8.51
C TYR A 166 -5.37 14.00 -7.15
N PRO A 167 -6.71 13.90 -7.03
CA PRO A 167 -7.41 14.34 -5.82
C PRO A 167 -6.91 13.70 -4.53
N VAL A 168 -7.11 14.41 -3.41
CA VAL A 168 -7.00 13.88 -2.05
C VAL A 168 -8.39 13.75 -1.45
N ILE A 169 -8.69 12.61 -0.85
CA ILE A 169 -9.94 12.34 -0.14
C ILE A 169 -9.63 12.36 1.36
N ILE A 170 -10.37 13.17 2.12
CA ILE A 170 -10.30 13.18 3.59
C ILE A 170 -11.50 12.39 4.11
N THR A 171 -11.24 11.26 4.76
CA THR A 171 -12.27 10.51 5.47
C THR A 171 -12.38 11.07 6.88
N LEU A 172 -13.57 11.55 7.24
CA LEU A 172 -13.84 12.09 8.56
C LEU A 172 -14.65 11.07 9.36
N GLU A 173 -14.12 10.66 10.50
CA GLU A 173 -14.90 10.02 11.56
C GLU A 173 -15.38 11.12 12.50
N ASP A 174 -16.70 11.27 12.62
CA ASP A 174 -17.34 12.45 13.18
C ASP A 174 -18.06 12.10 14.49
N HIS A 175 -17.50 12.57 15.61
CA HIS A 175 -18.04 12.45 16.97
C HIS A 175 -18.44 13.81 17.55
N LEU A 176 -18.81 14.77 16.68
CA LEU A 176 -19.02 16.17 17.04
C LEU A 176 -20.50 16.52 17.20
N THR A 177 -20.77 17.54 18.03
CA THR A 177 -22.09 18.19 18.07
C THR A 177 -22.33 19.03 16.80
N PRO A 178 -23.59 19.38 16.47
CA PRO A 178 -23.89 20.20 15.29
C PRO A 178 -23.18 21.56 15.27
N GLU A 179 -22.98 22.19 16.44
CA GLU A 179 -22.24 23.46 16.54
C GLU A 179 -20.77 23.30 16.16
N LEU A 180 -20.14 22.19 16.59
CA LEU A 180 -18.76 21.87 16.24
C LEU A 180 -18.66 21.43 14.77
N GLN A 181 -19.65 20.74 14.21
CA GLN A 181 -19.72 20.45 12.77
C GLN A 181 -19.75 21.72 11.91
N GLU A 182 -20.51 22.73 12.33
CA GLU A 182 -20.51 24.04 11.66
C GLU A 182 -19.14 24.73 11.76
N LYS A 183 -18.45 24.58 12.89
CA LYS A 183 -17.07 25.06 13.05
C LYS A 183 -16.09 24.31 12.13
N VAL A 184 -16.24 22.99 11.96
CA VAL A 184 -15.48 22.21 10.98
C VAL A 184 -15.73 22.72 9.57
N ALA A 185 -17.00 22.94 9.18
CA ALA A 185 -17.36 23.44 7.86
C ALA A 185 -16.66 24.78 7.55
N LYS A 186 -16.66 25.70 8.51
CA LYS A 186 -15.93 26.99 8.41
C LYS A 186 -14.42 26.77 8.24
N MET A 187 -13.80 25.95 9.08
CA MET A 187 -12.36 25.66 8.99
C MET A 187 -11.98 25.05 7.63
N VAL A 188 -12.76 24.08 7.14
CA VAL A 188 -12.53 23.42 5.84
C VAL A 188 -12.63 24.45 4.71
N LEU A 189 -13.66 25.31 4.71
CA LEU A 189 -13.84 26.35 3.69
C LEU A 189 -12.72 27.39 3.73
N GLU A 190 -12.29 27.83 4.91
CA GLU A 190 -11.19 28.78 5.07
C GLU A 190 -9.85 28.19 4.62
N VAL A 191 -9.57 26.94 5.01
CA VAL A 191 -8.31 26.28 4.68
C VAL A 191 -8.28 25.92 3.20
N PHE A 192 -9.24 25.16 2.69
CA PHE A 192 -9.19 24.65 1.33
C PHE A 192 -9.72 25.63 0.28
N GLY A 193 -10.63 26.54 0.63
CA GLY A 193 -11.14 27.54 -0.30
C GLY A 193 -11.55 26.94 -1.65
N THR A 194 -10.91 27.39 -2.72
CA THR A 194 -11.20 26.95 -4.09
C THR A 194 -10.71 25.53 -4.41
N ILE A 195 -9.81 24.92 -3.63
CA ILE A 195 -9.36 23.54 -3.90
C ILE A 195 -10.33 22.49 -3.34
N LEU A 196 -11.25 22.87 -2.45
CA LEU A 196 -12.31 21.98 -1.99
C LEU A 196 -13.28 21.68 -3.13
N TYR A 197 -13.65 20.42 -3.29
CA TYR A 197 -14.68 19.99 -4.22
C TYR A 197 -15.84 19.32 -3.48
N TYR A 198 -17.05 19.78 -3.76
CA TYR A 198 -18.31 19.19 -3.29
C TYR A 198 -19.34 19.26 -4.43
N PRO A 199 -20.23 18.27 -4.55
CA PRO A 199 -21.12 18.15 -5.69
C PRO A 199 -22.24 19.20 -5.62
N GLU A 200 -22.63 19.74 -6.78
CA GLU A 200 -23.80 20.63 -6.91
C GLU A 200 -25.11 19.85 -6.67
N GLU A 201 -25.15 18.61 -7.14
CA GLU A 201 -26.28 17.69 -6.94
C GLU A 201 -26.13 16.87 -5.66
N GLU A 202 -27.24 16.65 -4.96
CA GLU A 202 -27.22 15.94 -3.69
C GLU A 202 -26.82 14.45 -3.84
N HIS A 203 -27.17 13.82 -4.97
CA HIS A 203 -26.97 12.40 -5.24
C HIS A 203 -26.46 12.16 -6.67
N PRO A 204 -25.14 12.17 -6.89
CA PRO A 204 -24.60 11.88 -8.21
C PRO A 204 -24.85 10.41 -8.59
N LYS A 205 -25.17 10.18 -9.87
CA LYS A 205 -25.36 8.83 -10.44
C LYS A 205 -24.06 8.05 -10.61
N GLU A 206 -22.94 8.78 -10.71
CA GLU A 206 -21.60 8.26 -10.94
C GLU A 206 -20.57 9.15 -10.22
N LEU A 207 -19.44 8.57 -9.80
CA LEU A 207 -18.35 9.34 -9.21
C LEU A 207 -17.55 10.05 -10.31
N PRO A 208 -17.13 11.31 -10.09
CA PRO A 208 -16.22 12.00 -11.01
C PRO A 208 -14.90 11.24 -11.20
N SER A 209 -14.17 11.55 -12.27
CA SER A 209 -12.89 10.91 -12.58
C SER A 209 -11.71 11.55 -11.83
N PRO A 210 -10.63 10.81 -11.55
CA PRO A 210 -9.39 11.40 -11.05
C PRO A 210 -8.90 12.57 -11.90
N GLU A 211 -9.00 12.46 -13.24
CA GLU A 211 -8.59 13.51 -14.18
C GLU A 211 -9.38 14.81 -13.98
N SER A 212 -10.71 14.71 -13.89
CA SER A 212 -11.59 15.88 -13.67
C SER A 212 -11.41 16.56 -12.32
N LEU A 213 -10.84 15.83 -11.35
CA LEU A 213 -10.63 16.26 -9.98
C LEU A 213 -9.17 16.62 -9.66
N LYS A 214 -8.31 16.80 -10.67
CA LYS A 214 -6.94 17.25 -10.44
C LYS A 214 -6.89 18.53 -9.60
N GLY A 215 -6.02 18.54 -8.59
CA GLY A 215 -5.86 19.65 -7.66
C GLY A 215 -7.03 19.85 -6.69
N ARG A 216 -7.90 18.86 -6.52
CA ARG A 216 -9.06 18.95 -5.62
C ARG A 216 -8.91 18.12 -4.34
N VAL A 217 -9.52 18.62 -3.26
CA VAL A 217 -9.71 17.92 -1.99
C VAL A 217 -11.18 17.61 -1.81
N LEU A 218 -11.49 16.37 -1.43
CA LEU A 218 -12.86 15.86 -1.26
C LEU A 218 -13.07 15.45 0.19
N LEU A 219 -14.29 15.64 0.73
CA LEU A 219 -14.66 15.08 2.03
C LEU A 219 -15.49 13.82 1.88
N SER A 220 -15.25 12.85 2.77
CA SER A 220 -16.02 11.61 2.79
C SER A 220 -16.38 11.17 4.20
N THR A 221 -17.67 11.29 4.55
CA THR A 221 -18.18 10.93 5.89
C THR A 221 -19.65 10.50 5.84
N LYS A 222 -20.17 10.02 6.98
CA LYS A 222 -21.59 9.71 7.19
C LYS A 222 -22.36 11.05 7.21
N PRO A 223 -23.45 11.22 6.43
CA PRO A 223 -24.29 12.40 6.56
C PRO A 223 -24.88 12.50 7.98
N PRO A 224 -25.05 13.71 8.55
CA PRO A 224 -25.71 13.88 9.85
C PRO A 224 -27.11 13.22 9.85
N LYS A 225 -27.50 12.58 10.96
CA LYS A 225 -28.82 11.91 11.08
C LYS A 225 -29.95 12.96 10.99
N GLU A 226 -30.91 12.78 10.07
CA GLU A 226 -32.18 13.53 10.06
C GLU A 226 -33.24 12.72 10.81
N TYR A 227 -33.77 13.24 11.92
CA TYR A 227 -34.86 12.59 12.67
C TYR A 227 -36.19 13.35 12.53
N LEU A 228 -37.27 12.59 12.31
CA LEU A 228 -38.67 13.00 12.42
C LEU A 228 -39.18 12.62 13.83
N GLU A 229 -40.00 13.49 14.42
CA GLU A 229 -40.52 13.40 15.79
C GLU A 229 -41.39 12.15 16.06
N ALA A 230 -41.22 11.52 17.22
CA ALA A 230 -42.29 10.84 17.96
C ALA A 230 -41.99 10.76 19.48
N LYS A 231 -43.08 10.77 20.27
CA LYS A 231 -43.20 11.12 21.69
C LYS A 231 -42.63 10.14 22.72
N ASP A 232 -41.99 10.76 23.72
CA ASP A 232 -41.85 10.57 25.17
C ASP A 232 -42.24 9.26 25.89
N GLY A 233 -41.36 8.84 26.83
CA GLY A 233 -41.64 7.91 27.93
C GLY A 233 -40.39 7.16 28.44
N GLY A 234 -39.72 7.67 29.47
CA GLY A 234 -38.42 7.16 29.96
C GLY A 234 -38.43 6.13 31.10
N ALA A 235 -37.23 5.71 31.54
CA ALA A 235 -36.79 5.48 32.93
C ALA A 235 -35.38 4.86 32.96
N ALA A 236 -34.50 5.37 33.83
CA ALA A 236 -33.09 5.03 34.02
C ALA A 236 -32.84 3.70 34.77
N LYS A 237 -31.65 3.09 34.59
CA LYS A 237 -30.96 2.26 35.60
C LYS A 237 -29.44 2.31 35.46
N ASP A 238 -28.79 2.58 36.60
CA ASP A 238 -27.35 2.49 36.87
C ASP A 238 -26.80 1.06 36.81
N GLY A 239 -25.51 0.94 36.46
CA GLY A 239 -24.70 -0.27 36.65
C GLY A 239 -23.21 -0.02 36.46
N ASP A 240 -22.46 0.08 37.55
CA ASP A 240 -21.00 0.07 37.62
C ASP A 240 -20.41 -1.27 37.12
N ALA A 241 -19.25 -1.23 36.44
CA ALA A 241 -18.36 -2.38 36.30
C ALA A 241 -16.88 -1.96 36.34
N GLU A 242 -16.19 -2.55 37.32
CA GLU A 242 -14.78 -2.35 37.65
C GLU A 242 -13.81 -2.82 36.55
N GLN A 243 -12.73 -2.06 36.42
CA GLN A 243 -11.58 -2.35 35.57
C GLN A 243 -10.58 -3.26 36.30
N ASN A 244 -10.04 -4.27 35.61
CA ASN A 244 -8.79 -4.92 35.99
C ASN A 244 -7.91 -5.11 34.74
N PRO A 245 -6.65 -4.64 34.73
CA PRO A 245 -5.81 -4.68 33.54
C PRO A 245 -5.11 -6.05 33.42
N GLY A 246 -5.44 -6.77 32.36
CA GLY A 246 -4.71 -7.97 31.93
C GLY A 246 -3.36 -7.60 31.32
N LYS A 247 -2.29 -8.05 31.97
CA LYS A 247 -0.88 -7.91 31.66
C LYS A 247 -0.55 -8.52 30.28
N GLY A 248 -0.15 -7.69 29.31
CA GLY A 248 0.36 -8.14 28.01
C GLY A 248 1.86 -8.40 28.07
N THR A 249 2.27 -9.64 27.81
CA THR A 249 3.65 -10.04 27.52
C THR A 249 3.66 -10.82 26.22
N ASP A 250 4.35 -10.26 25.22
CA ASP A 250 5.32 -10.92 24.33
C ASP A 250 5.41 -10.13 23.01
N ASP A 251 6.19 -9.05 23.08
CA ASP A 251 6.95 -8.55 21.94
C ASP A 251 8.08 -9.54 21.69
N ASP A 252 7.84 -10.57 20.87
CA ASP A 252 8.93 -11.32 20.23
C ASP A 252 8.45 -12.08 18.98
N ALA A 253 8.27 -11.32 17.92
CA ALA A 253 8.55 -11.81 16.58
C ALA A 253 9.32 -10.72 15.85
N ALA A 254 10.66 -10.73 15.98
CA ALA A 254 11.60 -9.79 15.32
C ALA A 254 11.49 -9.79 13.78
N TRP A 255 10.52 -10.50 13.23
CA TRP A 255 10.18 -10.68 11.85
C TRP A 255 8.69 -10.89 11.83
N GLY A 256 7.95 -10.00 11.18
CA GLY A 256 6.50 -10.20 11.05
C GLY A 256 6.21 -11.62 10.58
N THR A 257 5.05 -12.16 10.93
CA THR A 257 4.59 -13.43 10.37
C THR A 257 4.57 -13.32 8.84
N GLU A 258 4.84 -14.41 8.11
CA GLU A 258 4.52 -14.43 6.67
C GLU A 258 3.08 -13.93 6.53
N VAL A 259 2.81 -13.05 5.56
CA VAL A 259 1.43 -12.56 5.37
C VAL A 259 0.64 -13.81 5.03
N PRO A 260 -0.32 -14.24 5.88
CA PRO A 260 -1.10 -15.42 5.58
C PRO A 260 -1.76 -15.22 4.22
N ASP A 261 -1.86 -16.29 3.44
CA ASP A 261 -2.72 -16.25 2.25
C ASP A 261 -4.12 -15.78 2.69
N PHE A 262 -4.79 -14.95 1.89
CA PHE A 262 -6.07 -14.39 2.32
C PHE A 262 -7.13 -15.48 2.49
N LYS A 263 -6.98 -16.66 1.86
CA LYS A 263 -7.81 -17.84 2.19
C LYS A 263 -7.62 -18.27 3.63
N THR A 264 -6.40 -18.23 4.15
CA THR A 264 -6.10 -18.49 5.57
C THR A 264 -6.71 -17.41 6.45
N GLU A 265 -6.65 -16.13 6.07
CA GLU A 265 -7.33 -15.06 6.82
C GLU A 265 -8.85 -15.29 6.88
N ILE A 266 -9.47 -15.70 5.77
CA ILE A 266 -10.89 -16.09 5.73
C ILE A 266 -11.17 -17.29 6.64
N GLN A 267 -10.26 -18.27 6.71
CA GLN A 267 -10.42 -19.43 7.59
C GLN A 267 -10.25 -19.07 9.07
N SER A 268 -9.28 -18.23 9.42
CA SER A 268 -9.07 -17.74 10.79
C SER A 268 -10.29 -16.94 11.28
N ALA A 269 -10.88 -16.09 10.42
CA ALA A 269 -12.10 -15.37 10.75
C ALA A 269 -13.31 -16.29 11.01
N LYS A 270 -13.32 -17.53 10.48
CA LYS A 270 -14.35 -18.54 10.79
C LYS A 270 -14.09 -19.25 12.11
N GLN A 271 -12.83 -19.52 12.46
CA GLN A 271 -12.47 -20.21 13.70
C GLN A 271 -12.56 -19.29 14.93
N GLU A 272 -12.32 -17.99 14.77
CA GLU A 272 -12.54 -17.00 15.84
C GLU A 272 -14.01 -17.00 16.30
N ASP A 273 -14.99 -17.34 15.45
CA ASP A 273 -16.42 -17.43 15.81
C ASP A 273 -16.76 -18.67 16.66
N ASP A 274 -16.19 -19.86 16.40
CA ASP A 274 -16.48 -21.08 17.18
C ASP A 274 -15.92 -21.02 18.62
N ALA A 275 -14.95 -20.14 18.88
CA ALA A 275 -14.34 -19.94 20.19
C ALA A 275 -14.89 -18.72 20.95
N SER A 276 -15.76 -17.90 20.33
CA SER A 276 -16.15 -16.59 20.86
C SER A 276 -17.66 -16.30 20.82
N GLU A 277 -18.51 -17.30 21.10
CA GLU A 277 -19.96 -17.09 21.35
C GLU A 277 -20.29 -16.03 22.44
N ASN A 278 -19.29 -15.43 23.11
CA ASN A 278 -19.45 -14.38 24.12
C ASN A 278 -18.59 -13.12 23.93
N ARG A 279 -18.04 -12.83 22.73
CA ARG A 279 -17.44 -11.50 22.46
C ARG A 279 -18.04 -10.94 21.17
N ARG A 280 -19.07 -10.12 21.32
CA ARG A 280 -19.48 -9.19 20.26
C ARG A 280 -18.28 -8.28 20.03
N ASP A 281 -17.79 -8.22 18.79
CA ASP A 281 -16.89 -7.14 18.41
C ASP A 281 -17.70 -5.85 18.57
N ASP A 282 -17.41 -5.05 19.61
CA ASP A 282 -17.92 -3.69 19.85
C ASP A 282 -17.35 -2.71 18.79
N ASP A 283 -17.36 -3.12 17.53
CA ASP A 283 -17.06 -2.25 16.41
C ASP A 283 -18.37 -1.60 15.95
N ASP A 284 -18.56 -0.35 16.38
CA ASP A 284 -19.58 0.62 15.91
C ASP A 284 -21.02 0.48 16.49
N ASP A 285 -21.23 -0.27 17.59
CA ASP A 285 -22.56 -0.53 18.19
C ASP A 285 -22.91 0.24 19.49
N ASP A 286 -22.02 1.05 20.08
CA ASP A 286 -22.36 1.84 21.29
C ASP A 286 -22.20 3.35 21.08
N ASP A 287 -23.33 4.01 20.80
CA ASP A 287 -23.80 5.27 21.42
C ASP A 287 -25.27 5.58 21.02
N ASP A 288 -26.12 4.56 20.79
CA ASP A 288 -27.55 4.78 20.46
C ASP A 288 -28.45 4.97 21.71
N GLU A 289 -27.91 4.87 22.94
CA GLU A 289 -28.72 4.99 24.17
C GLU A 289 -28.80 6.41 24.77
N ASP A 290 -27.86 7.33 24.48
CA ASP A 290 -27.84 8.66 25.12
C ASP A 290 -28.09 9.88 24.20
N GLU A 291 -28.29 9.70 22.88
CA GLU A 291 -28.45 10.83 21.95
C GLU A 291 -29.91 11.25 21.66
N GLN A 292 -30.88 10.77 22.45
CA GLN A 292 -32.28 11.14 22.28
C GLN A 292 -32.64 12.39 23.10
N LYS A 293 -32.24 13.57 22.62
CA LYS A 293 -32.98 14.86 22.72
C LYS A 293 -32.08 16.04 22.33
N MET A 294 -32.07 16.41 21.06
CA MET A 294 -31.97 17.82 20.67
C MET A 294 -32.33 18.01 19.21
N GLN A 295 -33.36 18.81 18.94
CA GLN A 295 -33.64 19.33 17.62
C GLN A 295 -33.57 20.84 17.70
N GLN A 296 -32.50 21.41 17.14
CA GLN A 296 -32.46 22.67 16.39
C GLN A 296 -31.02 22.88 15.89
N HIS A 297 -30.88 23.14 14.58
CA HIS A 297 -29.64 23.33 13.82
C HIS A 297 -28.84 22.07 13.45
N LEU A 298 -29.35 21.25 12.52
CA LEU A 298 -28.42 20.54 11.62
C LEU A 298 -27.53 21.59 10.95
N ALA A 299 -26.20 21.45 10.97
CA ALA A 299 -25.27 22.30 10.24
C ALA A 299 -25.43 22.06 8.72
N PRO A 300 -26.25 22.85 8.00
CA PRO A 300 -26.60 22.54 6.60
C PRO A 300 -25.36 22.67 5.72
N GLN A 301 -24.44 23.54 6.14
CA GLN A 301 -23.17 23.77 5.46
C GLN A 301 -22.27 22.52 5.55
N TYR A 302 -22.11 21.92 6.72
CA TYR A 302 -21.29 20.71 6.87
C TYR A 302 -21.77 19.56 5.99
N LYS A 303 -23.09 19.28 5.98
CA LYS A 303 -23.71 18.26 5.11
C LYS A 303 -23.46 18.54 3.63
N HIS A 304 -23.50 19.81 3.21
CA HIS A 304 -23.28 20.21 1.83
C HIS A 304 -21.83 20.00 1.36
N LEU A 305 -20.85 20.09 2.25
CA LEU A 305 -19.43 19.85 1.91
C LEU A 305 -19.08 18.37 1.72
N ILE A 306 -19.98 17.44 2.05
CA ILE A 306 -19.74 15.99 1.94
C ILE A 306 -19.82 15.55 0.48
N THR A 307 -18.65 15.28 -0.12
CA THR A 307 -18.54 14.81 -1.50
C THR A 307 -18.92 13.35 -1.66
N ILE A 308 -18.35 12.48 -0.83
CA ILE A 308 -18.54 11.02 -0.91
C ILE A 308 -19.23 10.55 0.36
N ARG A 309 -20.53 10.28 0.26
CA ARG A 309 -21.35 9.90 1.42
C ARG A 309 -21.11 8.45 1.81
N ALA A 310 -20.71 8.25 3.06
CA ALA A 310 -20.67 6.93 3.67
C ALA A 310 -22.09 6.48 4.05
N GLY A 311 -22.46 5.26 3.68
CA GLY A 311 -23.71 4.64 4.12
C GLY A 311 -23.47 3.62 5.22
N LYS A 312 -24.39 3.52 6.19
CA LYS A 312 -24.50 2.33 7.06
C LYS A 312 -25.31 1.24 6.34
N PRO A 313 -25.02 -0.06 6.59
CA PRO A 313 -26.03 -1.10 6.47
C PRO A 313 -27.20 -0.72 7.38
N LYS A 314 -28.35 -0.34 6.82
CA LYS A 314 -29.54 -0.10 7.67
C LYS A 314 -30.13 -1.45 8.05
N GLY A 315 -29.87 -1.93 9.27
CA GLY A 315 -30.60 -3.02 9.93
C GLY A 315 -30.88 -4.26 9.08
N GLY A 316 -29.97 -4.58 8.15
CA GLY A 316 -30.19 -5.55 7.08
C GLY A 316 -28.96 -6.42 6.90
N THR A 317 -29.16 -7.56 6.25
CA THR A 317 -28.12 -8.54 5.97
C THR A 317 -26.96 -7.91 5.18
N THR A 318 -25.77 -8.52 5.16
CA THR A 318 -24.65 -8.10 4.29
C THR A 318 -25.09 -7.95 2.83
N SER A 319 -26.05 -8.76 2.38
CA SER A 319 -26.64 -8.64 1.04
C SER A 319 -27.37 -7.32 0.83
N ASP A 320 -28.07 -6.78 1.83
CA ASP A 320 -28.77 -5.49 1.74
C ASP A 320 -27.78 -4.33 1.67
N ALA A 321 -26.69 -4.42 2.43
CA ALA A 321 -25.61 -3.44 2.41
C ALA A 321 -24.91 -3.36 1.03
N LEU A 322 -24.85 -4.47 0.29
CA LEU A 322 -24.20 -4.57 -1.02
C LEU A 322 -25.13 -4.29 -2.21
N LYS A 323 -26.41 -3.97 -1.98
CA LYS A 323 -27.32 -3.57 -3.06
C LYS A 323 -26.85 -2.26 -3.72
N CYS A 324 -26.78 -2.29 -5.05
CA CYS A 324 -26.46 -1.12 -5.87
C CYS A 324 -27.74 -0.34 -6.17
N ASP A 325 -27.74 0.96 -5.88
CA ASP A 325 -28.76 1.89 -6.38
C ASP A 325 -28.28 2.44 -7.74
N PRO A 326 -29.05 2.25 -8.82
CA PRO A 326 -28.63 2.72 -10.13
C PRO A 326 -28.60 4.25 -10.27
N ASN A 327 -29.22 4.99 -9.35
CA ASN A 327 -29.30 6.45 -9.37
C ASN A 327 -28.40 7.13 -8.34
N LYS A 328 -27.69 6.36 -7.51
CA LYS A 328 -26.90 6.91 -6.41
C LYS A 328 -25.65 6.09 -6.12
N VAL A 329 -24.51 6.76 -6.11
CA VAL A 329 -23.25 6.21 -5.60
C VAL A 329 -23.11 6.44 -4.10
N ARG A 330 -22.43 5.51 -3.42
CA ARG A 330 -22.09 5.63 -2.00
C ARG A 330 -20.74 4.99 -1.69
N ARG A 331 -20.25 5.24 -0.49
CA ARG A 331 -19.15 4.49 0.13
C ARG A 331 -19.69 3.56 1.20
N LEU A 332 -19.20 2.32 1.24
CA LEU A 332 -19.36 1.40 2.37
C LEU A 332 -17.99 1.22 3.04
N SER A 333 -17.98 1.11 4.37
CA SER A 333 -16.79 0.75 5.15
C SER A 333 -17.02 -0.62 5.81
N LEU A 334 -16.04 -1.52 5.77
CA LEU A 334 -16.04 -2.81 6.47
C LEU A 334 -14.69 -3.03 7.14
N SER A 335 -14.68 -3.62 8.34
CA SER A 335 -13.43 -4.13 8.92
C SER A 335 -12.89 -5.30 8.09
N GLU A 336 -11.60 -5.61 8.23
CA GLU A 336 -10.99 -6.77 7.58
C GLU A 336 -11.72 -8.09 7.90
N GLN A 337 -12.23 -8.25 9.13
CA GLN A 337 -12.98 -9.43 9.58
C GLN A 337 -14.37 -9.47 8.95
N GLN A 338 -15.08 -8.35 8.93
CA GLN A 338 -16.39 -8.25 8.27
C GLN A 338 -16.29 -8.58 6.79
N LEU A 339 -15.25 -8.07 6.10
CA LEU A 339 -14.99 -8.43 4.70
C LEU A 339 -14.67 -9.92 4.56
N ALA A 340 -13.79 -10.47 5.40
CA ALA A 340 -13.42 -11.88 5.38
C ALA A 340 -14.64 -12.81 5.53
N LYS A 341 -15.61 -12.43 6.37
CA LYS A 341 -16.90 -13.13 6.50
C LYS A 341 -17.76 -12.94 5.24
N ALA A 342 -17.87 -11.72 4.73
CA ALA A 342 -18.71 -11.39 3.58
C ALA A 342 -18.27 -12.10 2.29
N VAL A 343 -16.97 -12.18 1.99
CA VAL A 343 -16.46 -12.79 0.74
C VAL A 343 -16.74 -14.30 0.63
N VAL A 344 -17.02 -14.96 1.76
CA VAL A 344 -17.40 -16.39 1.78
C VAL A 344 -18.72 -16.63 1.07
N ASN A 345 -19.70 -15.72 1.21
CA ASN A 345 -21.04 -15.92 0.65
C ASN A 345 -21.43 -14.88 -0.40
N HIS A 346 -20.72 -13.74 -0.47
CA HIS A 346 -21.12 -12.58 -1.26
C HIS A 346 -20.00 -12.03 -2.16
N GLY A 347 -19.00 -12.84 -2.51
CA GLY A 347 -17.82 -12.38 -3.27
C GLY A 347 -18.17 -11.68 -4.59
N THR A 348 -19.09 -12.25 -5.37
CA THR A 348 -19.56 -11.67 -6.64
C THR A 348 -20.38 -10.39 -6.45
N GLU A 349 -21.17 -10.30 -5.39
CA GLU A 349 -21.95 -9.14 -5.01
C GLU A 349 -21.04 -7.98 -4.58
N ILE A 350 -19.94 -8.28 -3.89
CA ILE A 350 -18.91 -7.30 -3.54
C ILE A 350 -18.25 -6.76 -4.83
N VAL A 351 -17.86 -7.63 -5.76
CA VAL A 351 -17.30 -7.20 -7.06
C VAL A 351 -18.30 -6.30 -7.79
N ARG A 352 -19.56 -6.70 -7.87
CA ARG A 352 -20.64 -5.88 -8.49
C ARG A 352 -20.82 -4.53 -7.78
N PHE A 353 -20.75 -4.50 -6.44
CA PHE A 353 -20.84 -3.27 -5.67
C PHE A 353 -19.70 -2.30 -6.02
N THR A 354 -18.46 -2.80 -6.08
CA THR A 354 -17.26 -1.97 -6.33
C THR A 354 -17.14 -1.49 -7.77
N GLN A 355 -17.94 -1.97 -8.72
CA GLN A 355 -17.98 -1.42 -10.08
C GLN A 355 -18.46 0.04 -10.07
N ARG A 356 -19.43 0.37 -9.21
CA ARG A 356 -20.04 1.72 -9.16
C ARG A 356 -19.80 2.48 -7.86
N ASN A 357 -19.63 1.75 -6.76
CA ASN A 357 -19.52 2.32 -5.42
C ASN A 357 -18.09 2.19 -4.90
N LEU A 358 -17.77 2.93 -3.85
CA LEU A 358 -16.49 2.79 -3.15
C LEU A 358 -16.64 1.85 -1.95
N LEU A 359 -15.69 0.93 -1.82
CA LEU A 359 -15.56 0.08 -0.65
C LEU A 359 -14.25 0.40 0.07
N ARG A 360 -14.37 0.81 1.34
CA ARG A 360 -13.26 1.05 2.26
C ARG A 360 -13.12 -0.14 3.20
N ILE A 361 -11.91 -0.69 3.28
CA ILE A 361 -11.56 -1.77 4.22
C ILE A 361 -10.56 -1.21 5.21
N TYR A 362 -10.74 -1.51 6.50
CA TYR A 362 -9.86 -1.02 7.55
C TYR A 362 -9.42 -2.12 8.52
N PRO A 363 -8.26 -1.94 9.19
CA PRO A 363 -7.76 -2.91 10.16
C PRO A 363 -8.73 -3.12 11.32
N LYS A 364 -8.83 -4.35 11.84
CA LYS A 364 -9.67 -4.66 13.02
C LYS A 364 -9.17 -3.98 14.30
N GLY A 365 -10.06 -3.67 15.24
CA GLY A 365 -9.74 -2.99 16.50
C GLY A 365 -8.71 -3.72 17.37
N THR A 366 -8.63 -5.05 17.28
CA THR A 366 -7.63 -5.86 18.01
C THR A 366 -6.19 -5.66 17.54
N ARG A 367 -5.94 -4.97 16.42
CA ARG A 367 -4.58 -4.62 15.94
C ARG A 367 -3.99 -3.42 16.66
N VAL A 368 -3.93 -3.49 17.99
CA VAL A 368 -3.48 -2.39 18.86
C VAL A 368 -2.04 -1.92 18.58
N THR A 369 -1.18 -2.82 18.10
CA THR A 369 0.20 -2.52 17.69
C THR A 369 0.31 -1.88 16.31
N SER A 370 -0.81 -1.56 15.66
CA SER A 370 -0.87 -0.97 14.30
C SER A 370 -0.29 -1.89 13.21
N SER A 371 -0.42 -3.21 13.40
CA SER A 371 -0.16 -4.18 12.33
C SER A 371 -1.18 -4.03 11.19
N ASN A 372 -0.90 -4.65 10.04
CA ASN A 372 -1.77 -4.60 8.85
C ASN A 372 -2.12 -6.02 8.37
N TYR A 373 -3.26 -6.14 7.69
CA TYR A 373 -3.79 -7.37 7.08
C TYR A 373 -3.28 -7.58 5.66
N ASN A 374 -3.58 -8.73 5.04
CA ASN A 374 -3.27 -8.97 3.64
C ASN A 374 -4.15 -8.09 2.72
N PRO A 375 -3.58 -7.19 1.90
CA PRO A 375 -4.38 -6.28 1.08
C PRO A 375 -5.16 -6.99 -0.05
N PHE A 376 -4.75 -8.21 -0.43
CA PHE A 376 -5.38 -8.95 -1.51
C PHE A 376 -6.82 -9.35 -1.23
N ILE A 377 -7.22 -9.48 0.05
CA ILE A 377 -8.61 -9.75 0.43
C ILE A 377 -9.55 -8.66 -0.11
N GLY A 378 -9.10 -7.40 -0.12
CA GLY A 378 -9.83 -6.27 -0.70
C GLY A 378 -9.62 -6.16 -2.21
N TRP A 379 -8.37 -6.16 -2.68
CA TRP A 379 -8.07 -5.88 -4.09
C TRP A 379 -8.67 -6.90 -5.05
N VAL A 380 -8.65 -8.19 -4.72
CA VAL A 380 -9.22 -9.25 -5.56
C VAL A 380 -10.74 -9.10 -5.72
N HIS A 381 -11.41 -8.46 -4.75
CA HIS A 381 -12.84 -8.16 -4.80
C HIS A 381 -13.15 -6.75 -5.31
N GLY A 382 -12.14 -6.02 -5.80
CA GLY A 382 -12.28 -4.69 -6.39
C GLY A 382 -12.41 -3.54 -5.39
N ALA A 383 -12.17 -3.79 -4.08
CA ALA A 383 -12.22 -2.75 -3.06
C ALA A 383 -11.14 -1.68 -3.30
N GLN A 384 -11.57 -0.43 -3.41
CA GLN A 384 -10.72 0.67 -3.83
C GLN A 384 -9.86 1.23 -2.69
N MET A 385 -10.46 1.35 -1.50
CA MET A 385 -9.85 2.01 -0.34
C MET A 385 -9.42 0.97 0.70
N VAL A 386 -8.35 0.26 0.41
CA VAL A 386 -7.73 -0.69 1.35
C VAL A 386 -6.82 0.10 2.30
N ALA A 387 -7.35 0.45 3.49
CA ALA A 387 -6.74 1.37 4.45
C ALA A 387 -5.73 0.67 5.35
N PHE A 388 -4.53 1.27 5.47
CA PHE A 388 -3.39 0.70 6.18
C PHE A 388 -2.82 1.70 7.19
N ASN A 389 -2.35 1.18 8.33
CA ASN A 389 -1.53 1.91 9.29
C ASN A 389 -0.16 2.21 8.68
N MET A 390 0.06 3.45 8.23
CA MET A 390 1.27 3.88 7.48
C MET A 390 2.50 4.12 8.38
N GLN A 391 2.28 4.29 9.68
CA GLN A 391 3.31 4.48 10.70
C GLN A 391 4.01 3.18 11.10
N GLY A 392 3.41 2.03 10.76
CA GLY A 392 3.97 0.71 11.04
C GLY A 392 5.04 0.27 10.03
N TYR A 393 5.36 -1.02 10.06
CA TYR A 393 6.25 -1.68 9.11
C TYR A 393 5.84 -3.14 8.93
N GLY A 394 6.43 -3.82 7.94
CA GLY A 394 6.22 -5.24 7.71
C GLY A 394 5.67 -5.58 6.33
N ARG A 395 5.59 -6.89 6.04
CA ARG A 395 5.34 -7.41 4.69
C ARG A 395 4.06 -6.87 4.05
N ALA A 396 2.95 -6.80 4.80
CA ALA A 396 1.70 -6.26 4.29
C ALA A 396 1.87 -4.80 3.81
N LEU A 397 2.57 -3.96 4.58
CA LEU A 397 2.85 -2.58 4.20
C LEU A 397 3.84 -2.51 3.02
N TRP A 398 4.79 -3.45 2.90
CA TRP A 398 5.65 -3.57 1.72
C TRP A 398 4.84 -3.89 0.45
N LEU A 399 3.85 -4.78 0.55
CA LEU A 399 2.92 -5.06 -0.56
C LEU A 399 2.15 -3.81 -0.97
N MET A 400 1.64 -3.05 0.00
CA MET A 400 0.97 -1.78 -0.23
C MET A 400 1.88 -0.78 -0.95
N HIS A 401 3.08 -0.53 -0.42
CA HIS A 401 4.06 0.35 -1.07
C HIS A 401 4.44 -0.11 -2.47
N GLY A 402 4.62 -1.42 -2.67
CA GLY A 402 4.94 -2.01 -3.96
C GLY A 402 3.83 -1.83 -5.00
N PHE A 403 2.58 -2.09 -4.62
CA PHE A 403 1.42 -1.96 -5.50
C PHE A 403 1.28 -0.53 -6.05
N TYR A 404 1.41 0.47 -5.18
CA TYR A 404 1.27 1.87 -5.56
C TYR A 404 2.52 2.49 -6.19
N LYS A 405 3.58 1.72 -6.46
CA LYS A 405 4.61 2.14 -7.44
C LYS A 405 4.08 2.15 -8.88
N ALA A 406 2.97 1.44 -9.14
CA ALA A 406 2.33 1.41 -10.44
C ALA A 406 1.77 2.77 -10.86
N ASN A 407 1.52 2.91 -12.16
CA ASN A 407 0.96 4.12 -12.77
C ASN A 407 1.73 5.41 -12.43
N GLY A 408 3.07 5.28 -12.38
CA GLY A 408 3.96 6.39 -12.06
C GLY A 408 3.91 6.87 -10.61
N GLY A 409 3.41 6.05 -9.67
CA GLY A 409 3.42 6.39 -8.25
C GLY A 409 2.35 7.40 -7.83
N CYS A 410 1.34 7.65 -8.68
CA CYS A 410 0.42 8.76 -8.49
C CYS A 410 -0.67 8.51 -7.42
N GLY A 411 -0.68 7.32 -6.82
CA GLY A 411 -1.63 6.91 -5.78
C GLY A 411 -3.00 6.44 -6.29
N TYR A 412 -3.20 6.39 -7.60
CA TYR A 412 -4.38 5.84 -8.26
C TYR A 412 -3.97 4.78 -9.29
N VAL A 413 -4.46 3.56 -9.13
CA VAL A 413 -4.15 2.42 -10.02
C VAL A 413 -5.46 1.91 -10.61
N LYS A 414 -5.63 1.95 -11.93
CA LYS A 414 -6.85 1.50 -12.60
C LYS A 414 -7.06 0.01 -12.31
N LYS A 415 -8.28 -0.38 -11.97
CA LYS A 415 -8.64 -1.78 -11.75
C LYS A 415 -8.52 -2.56 -13.07
N PRO A 416 -8.26 -3.88 -13.02
CA PRO A 416 -8.40 -4.74 -14.18
C PRO A 416 -9.80 -4.67 -14.78
N ASP A 417 -9.92 -4.78 -16.11
CA ASP A 417 -11.20 -4.66 -16.82
C ASP A 417 -12.28 -5.63 -16.31
N PHE A 418 -11.89 -6.85 -15.94
CA PHE A 418 -12.79 -7.86 -15.38
C PHE A 418 -13.38 -7.49 -14.00
N LEU A 419 -12.82 -6.50 -13.28
CA LEU A 419 -13.37 -5.95 -12.03
C LEU A 419 -14.18 -4.66 -12.24
N MET A 420 -14.28 -4.19 -13.49
CA MET A 420 -15.05 -2.98 -13.86
C MET A 420 -16.26 -3.33 -14.72
N GLN A 421 -16.20 -4.42 -15.49
CA GLN A 421 -17.24 -4.83 -16.43
C GLN A 421 -18.20 -5.87 -15.82
N SER A 422 -19.48 -5.80 -16.18
CA SER A 422 -20.51 -6.74 -15.72
C SER A 422 -20.94 -7.77 -16.78
N GLU A 423 -20.44 -7.66 -18.02
CA GLU A 423 -20.83 -8.51 -19.14
C GLU A 423 -19.65 -9.36 -19.65
N PRO A 424 -19.84 -10.65 -20.01
CA PRO A 424 -21.11 -11.40 -19.96
C PRO A 424 -21.48 -11.91 -18.55
N GLU A 425 -20.50 -12.07 -17.65
CA GLU A 425 -20.71 -12.45 -16.25
C GLU A 425 -19.80 -11.61 -15.35
N VAL A 426 -20.26 -11.34 -14.12
CA VAL A 426 -19.42 -10.71 -13.09
C VAL A 426 -18.29 -11.67 -12.71
N PHE A 427 -17.06 -11.15 -12.59
CA PHE A 427 -15.92 -11.92 -12.15
C PHE A 427 -16.17 -12.56 -10.77
N ASP A 428 -15.94 -13.87 -10.69
CA ASP A 428 -15.98 -14.64 -9.45
C ASP A 428 -14.56 -14.97 -8.99
N PRO A 429 -14.07 -14.33 -7.90
CA PRO A 429 -12.75 -14.59 -7.33
C PRO A 429 -12.47 -16.04 -6.94
N LYS A 430 -13.51 -16.87 -6.76
CA LYS A 430 -13.35 -18.28 -6.37
C LYS A 430 -13.15 -19.21 -7.57
N LYS A 431 -13.57 -18.79 -8.76
CA LYS A 431 -13.42 -19.62 -9.97
C LYS A 431 -11.93 -19.68 -10.34
N PRO A 432 -11.35 -20.89 -10.52
CA PRO A 432 -10.00 -21.02 -11.04
C PRO A 432 -9.86 -20.32 -12.38
N GLN A 433 -8.76 -19.61 -12.56
CA GLN A 433 -8.41 -18.93 -13.80
C GLN A 433 -7.23 -19.65 -14.46
N PRO A 434 -7.18 -19.76 -15.79
CA PRO A 434 -6.02 -20.30 -16.48
C PRO A 434 -4.82 -19.36 -16.32
N VAL A 435 -3.61 -19.90 -16.46
CA VAL A 435 -2.39 -19.08 -16.52
C VAL A 435 -2.45 -18.22 -17.78
N LYS A 436 -2.39 -16.90 -17.61
CA LYS A 436 -2.41 -15.90 -18.69
C LYS A 436 -1.01 -15.49 -19.14
N LYS A 437 -0.04 -15.53 -18.23
CA LYS A 437 1.33 -15.05 -18.46
C LYS A 437 2.32 -15.83 -17.61
N THR A 438 3.54 -16.04 -18.09
CA THR A 438 4.63 -16.57 -17.25
C THR A 438 5.72 -15.53 -17.08
N LEU A 439 6.12 -15.25 -15.84
CA LEU A 439 7.26 -14.41 -15.51
C LEU A 439 8.45 -15.31 -15.14
N LYS A 440 9.55 -15.20 -15.89
CA LYS A 440 10.84 -15.73 -15.48
C LYS A 440 11.68 -14.63 -14.84
N VAL A 441 12.30 -14.97 -13.72
CA VAL A 441 13.16 -14.06 -12.95
C VAL A 441 14.50 -14.73 -12.73
N LYS A 442 15.57 -14.15 -13.29
CA LYS A 442 16.94 -14.57 -13.01
C LYS A 442 17.60 -13.61 -12.03
N VAL A 443 18.11 -14.11 -10.92
CA VAL A 443 18.87 -13.34 -9.94
C VAL A 443 20.35 -13.56 -10.21
N TYR A 444 21.04 -12.55 -10.74
CA TYR A 444 22.46 -12.70 -11.05
C TYR A 444 23.32 -12.53 -9.81
N MET A 445 23.24 -11.37 -9.19
CA MET A 445 24.11 -10.98 -8.09
C MET A 445 23.51 -9.86 -7.25
N GLY A 446 24.09 -9.62 -6.08
CA GLY A 446 23.81 -8.47 -5.24
C GLY A 446 25.07 -7.66 -4.96
N ASP A 447 24.91 -6.36 -4.70
CA ASP A 447 26.00 -5.44 -4.40
C ASP A 447 25.51 -4.30 -3.50
N GLY A 448 26.44 -3.67 -2.78
CA GLY A 448 26.23 -2.44 -2.02
C GLY A 448 26.11 -2.57 -0.52
N TRP A 449 25.99 -3.78 0.01
CA TRP A 449 25.94 -3.98 1.47
C TRP A 449 27.19 -3.46 2.18
N ARG A 450 28.39 -3.71 1.62
CA ARG A 450 29.66 -3.22 2.19
C ARG A 450 29.79 -1.69 2.23
N MET A 451 28.95 -0.98 1.48
CA MET A 451 28.93 0.49 1.42
C MET A 451 27.97 1.08 2.45
N ASP A 452 26.86 0.38 2.72
CA ASP A 452 25.78 0.87 3.58
C ASP A 452 25.87 0.31 5.02
N PHE A 453 26.57 -0.80 5.23
CA PHE A 453 26.68 -1.48 6.51
C PHE A 453 28.14 -1.60 6.98
N LYS A 454 28.32 -1.63 8.30
CA LYS A 454 29.63 -1.93 8.90
C LYS A 454 29.99 -3.38 8.63
N GLN A 455 31.29 -3.68 8.58
CA GLN A 455 31.77 -5.05 8.37
C GLN A 455 31.24 -6.04 9.42
N THR A 456 31.00 -5.57 10.64
CA THR A 456 30.50 -6.40 11.76
C THR A 456 28.97 -6.37 11.90
N HIS A 457 28.24 -5.95 10.85
CA HIS A 457 26.79 -5.75 10.96
C HIS A 457 26.02 -7.06 10.93
N PHE A 458 26.39 -7.95 10.01
CA PHE A 458 25.71 -9.23 9.78
C PHE A 458 26.40 -10.35 10.56
N ASP A 459 27.71 -10.51 10.39
CA ASP A 459 28.53 -11.38 11.24
C ASP A 459 29.65 -10.54 11.88
N GLN A 460 29.95 -10.82 13.15
CA GLN A 460 30.99 -10.16 13.92
C GLN A 460 32.41 -10.54 13.47
N TYR A 461 32.59 -11.75 12.93
CA TYR A 461 33.90 -12.36 12.67
C TYR A 461 34.12 -12.81 11.23
N SER A 462 33.05 -12.93 10.43
CA SER A 462 33.14 -13.33 9.02
C SER A 462 32.36 -12.37 8.10
N PRO A 463 32.60 -12.39 6.77
CA PRO A 463 31.68 -11.77 5.82
C PRO A 463 30.32 -12.49 5.78
N PRO A 464 29.25 -11.83 5.29
CA PRO A 464 27.89 -12.38 5.34
C PRO A 464 27.63 -13.54 4.36
N ASP A 465 26.74 -14.45 4.77
CA ASP A 465 26.25 -15.59 3.99
C ASP A 465 24.91 -15.27 3.28
N PHE A 466 24.95 -14.48 2.21
CA PHE A 466 23.72 -13.97 1.60
C PHE A 466 22.96 -14.99 0.73
N TYR A 467 21.63 -14.99 0.86
CA TYR A 467 20.70 -15.60 -0.08
C TYR A 467 19.53 -14.67 -0.43
N ALA A 468 18.91 -14.90 -1.59
CA ALA A 468 17.74 -14.15 -2.04
C ALA A 468 16.48 -15.02 -2.03
N ARG A 469 15.37 -14.46 -1.59
CA ARG A 469 14.01 -15.01 -1.73
C ARG A 469 13.28 -14.24 -2.83
N VAL A 470 12.74 -14.96 -3.81
CA VAL A 470 11.98 -14.39 -4.94
C VAL A 470 10.65 -15.09 -5.05
N GLY A 471 9.57 -14.33 -5.11
CA GLY A 471 8.24 -14.88 -5.16
C GLY A 471 7.19 -13.91 -5.67
N ILE A 472 5.98 -14.44 -5.84
CA ILE A 472 4.81 -13.67 -6.24
C ILE A 472 3.87 -13.58 -5.03
N ALA A 473 3.37 -12.38 -4.78
CA ALA A 473 2.20 -12.14 -3.94
C ALA A 473 1.05 -11.71 -4.85
N GLY A 474 -0.13 -12.31 -4.68
CA GLY A 474 -1.22 -12.15 -5.63
C GLY A 474 -2.47 -12.88 -5.18
N VAL A 475 -3.22 -13.38 -6.16
CA VAL A 475 -4.23 -14.42 -5.89
C VAL A 475 -3.55 -15.69 -5.37
N PRO A 476 -4.28 -16.59 -4.68
CA PRO A 476 -3.68 -17.74 -4.01
C PRO A 476 -3.04 -18.72 -4.99
N ALA A 477 -3.59 -18.82 -6.20
CA ALA A 477 -3.05 -19.66 -7.28
C ALA A 477 -1.68 -19.18 -7.78
N ASP A 478 -1.39 -17.88 -7.66
CA ASP A 478 -0.15 -17.27 -8.14
C ASP A 478 0.89 -17.15 -7.01
N SER A 479 0.46 -17.27 -5.75
CA SER A 479 1.27 -16.91 -4.58
C SER A 479 2.26 -18.01 -4.22
N VAL A 480 3.54 -17.70 -4.42
CA VAL A 480 4.62 -18.68 -4.24
C VAL A 480 5.94 -17.98 -3.95
N MET A 481 6.75 -18.55 -3.05
CA MET A 481 8.09 -18.06 -2.72
C MET A 481 9.14 -19.13 -3.02
N ARG A 482 10.27 -18.72 -3.58
CA ARG A 482 11.46 -19.53 -3.84
C ARG A 482 12.67 -18.86 -3.21
N LYS A 483 13.72 -19.63 -2.94
CA LYS A 483 15.00 -19.11 -2.43
C LYS A 483 16.14 -19.60 -3.30
N THR A 484 17.16 -18.77 -3.46
CA THR A 484 18.46 -19.17 -3.97
C THR A 484 19.20 -20.00 -2.92
N LYS A 485 20.32 -20.60 -3.32
CA LYS A 485 21.35 -21.04 -2.39
C LYS A 485 21.98 -19.83 -1.69
N ALA A 486 22.48 -20.05 -0.48
CA ALA A 486 23.36 -19.09 0.18
C ALA A 486 24.72 -19.09 -0.51
N VAL A 487 25.33 -17.90 -0.60
CA VAL A 487 26.71 -17.71 -1.01
C VAL A 487 27.48 -17.33 0.25
N GLU A 488 28.37 -18.20 0.68
CA GLU A 488 29.11 -18.07 1.93
C GLU A 488 30.21 -17.00 1.84
N ASP A 489 30.45 -16.29 2.94
CA ASP A 489 31.56 -15.36 3.16
C ASP A 489 31.74 -14.28 2.05
N ASN A 490 30.64 -13.69 1.53
CA ASN A 490 30.75 -12.77 0.40
C ASN A 490 29.78 -11.57 0.42
N TRP A 491 30.36 -10.35 0.47
CA TRP A 491 29.64 -9.07 0.38
C TRP A 491 29.02 -8.77 -1.00
N VAL A 492 29.44 -9.49 -2.04
CA VAL A 492 29.00 -9.33 -3.44
C VAL A 492 28.58 -10.71 -3.97
N PRO A 493 27.49 -11.30 -3.45
CA PRO A 493 27.07 -12.66 -3.79
C PRO A 493 26.65 -12.76 -5.27
N VAL A 494 27.08 -13.83 -5.95
CA VAL A 494 26.67 -14.18 -7.31
C VAL A 494 25.91 -15.50 -7.28
N TRP A 495 24.59 -15.45 -7.49
CA TRP A 495 23.72 -16.64 -7.45
C TRP A 495 23.52 -17.27 -8.83
N GLY A 496 23.20 -16.45 -9.85
CA GLY A 496 22.94 -16.93 -11.21
C GLY A 496 21.69 -17.81 -11.38
N GLU A 497 20.79 -17.88 -10.40
CA GLU A 497 19.62 -18.76 -10.38
C GLU A 497 18.39 -18.14 -11.07
N GLU A 498 17.58 -18.97 -11.73
CA GLU A 498 16.36 -18.56 -12.44
C GLU A 498 15.11 -19.28 -11.91
N PHE A 499 14.03 -18.52 -11.74
CA PHE A 499 12.74 -19.00 -11.27
C PHE A 499 11.65 -18.66 -12.29
N SER A 500 10.67 -19.55 -12.45
CA SER A 500 9.52 -19.35 -13.34
C SER A 500 8.21 -19.33 -12.55
N PHE A 501 7.36 -18.34 -12.83
CA PHE A 501 6.10 -18.12 -12.13
C PHE A 501 4.95 -18.01 -13.14
N GLY A 502 4.00 -18.93 -13.08
CA GLY A 502 2.75 -18.84 -13.84
C GLY A 502 1.77 -17.90 -13.15
N LEU A 503 1.20 -16.96 -13.90
CA LEU A 503 0.31 -15.91 -13.38
C LEU A 503 -1.09 -16.05 -14.00
N THR A 504 -2.08 -16.28 -13.16
CA THR A 504 -3.50 -16.31 -13.54
C THR A 504 -4.11 -14.91 -13.51
N VAL A 505 -3.64 -14.03 -12.63
CA VAL A 505 -4.06 -12.62 -12.54
C VAL A 505 -2.83 -11.69 -12.51
N PRO A 506 -2.08 -11.58 -13.62
CA PRO A 506 -0.86 -10.78 -13.70
C PRO A 506 -1.10 -9.28 -13.41
N GLU A 507 -2.32 -8.79 -13.58
CA GLU A 507 -2.71 -7.40 -13.34
C GLU A 507 -2.66 -7.00 -11.86
N LEU A 508 -2.81 -7.98 -10.94
CA LEU A 508 -2.72 -7.77 -9.49
C LEU A 508 -1.45 -8.38 -8.86
N ALA A 509 -0.66 -9.14 -9.63
CA ALA A 509 0.53 -9.81 -9.12
C ALA A 509 1.64 -8.81 -8.75
N LEU A 510 2.27 -9.05 -7.60
CA LEU A 510 3.43 -8.33 -7.09
C LEU A 510 4.62 -9.28 -7.00
N LEU A 511 5.75 -8.90 -7.62
CA LEU A 511 7.02 -9.56 -7.41
C LEU A 511 7.58 -9.11 -6.06
N ARG A 512 7.81 -10.07 -5.16
CA ARG A 512 8.44 -9.88 -3.85
C ARG A 512 9.85 -10.42 -3.89
N VAL A 513 10.80 -9.58 -3.53
CA VAL A 513 12.22 -9.94 -3.42
C VAL A 513 12.70 -9.57 -2.03
N GLU A 514 13.33 -10.51 -1.35
CA GLU A 514 13.97 -10.29 -0.05
C GLU A 514 15.40 -10.82 -0.13
N ALA A 515 16.35 -10.13 0.48
CA ALA A 515 17.70 -10.62 0.71
C ALA A 515 17.87 -10.85 2.21
N HIS A 516 18.50 -11.97 2.54
CA HIS A 516 18.76 -12.38 3.92
C HIS A 516 20.18 -12.88 4.03
N GLU A 517 20.73 -12.77 5.22
CA GLU A 517 21.98 -13.38 5.63
C GLU A 517 21.66 -14.64 6.43
N TYR A 518 22.35 -15.74 6.14
CA TYR A 518 22.08 -17.03 6.76
C TYR A 518 22.90 -17.19 8.05
N ASP A 519 22.23 -17.40 9.17
CA ASP A 519 22.88 -17.70 10.45
C ASP A 519 22.56 -19.15 10.86
N MET A 520 23.59 -19.97 11.08
CA MET A 520 23.43 -21.38 11.50
C MET A 520 22.86 -21.53 12.91
N SER A 521 23.04 -20.53 13.78
CA SER A 521 22.75 -20.57 15.21
C SER A 521 21.67 -19.59 15.67
N GLU A 522 21.37 -18.56 14.89
CA GLU A 522 20.30 -17.61 15.15
C GLU A 522 19.26 -17.58 14.03
N LYS A 523 18.53 -16.47 13.91
CA LYS A 523 17.52 -16.26 12.88
C LYS A 523 18.12 -15.38 11.79
N ASP A 524 18.12 -15.89 10.56
CA ASP A 524 18.61 -15.21 9.35
C ASP A 524 18.38 -13.70 9.36
N ASP A 525 19.43 -12.94 9.10
CA ASP A 525 19.47 -11.48 9.26
C ASP A 525 18.96 -10.73 8.02
N PHE A 526 18.36 -9.54 8.23
CA PHE A 526 17.59 -8.88 7.17
C PHE A 526 18.50 -8.01 6.33
N ALA A 527 18.75 -8.42 5.09
CA ALA A 527 19.64 -7.68 4.19
C ALA A 527 18.89 -6.74 3.23
N GLY A 528 17.56 -6.82 3.13
CA GLY A 528 16.74 -5.87 2.39
C GLY A 528 15.52 -6.49 1.71
N GLN A 529 14.60 -5.64 1.26
CA GLN A 529 13.43 -6.08 0.51
C GLN A 529 13.09 -5.12 -0.63
N THR A 530 12.37 -5.62 -1.63
CA THR A 530 11.60 -4.78 -2.53
C THR A 530 10.34 -5.53 -2.98
N VAL A 531 9.29 -4.75 -3.24
CA VAL A 531 8.07 -5.23 -3.89
C VAL A 531 7.84 -4.39 -5.14
N LEU A 532 7.57 -5.07 -6.25
CA LEU A 532 7.40 -4.47 -7.58
C LEU A 532 6.13 -4.99 -8.25
N PRO A 533 5.29 -4.12 -8.83
CA PRO A 533 4.12 -4.56 -9.57
C PRO A 533 4.52 -5.26 -10.86
N VAL A 534 4.07 -6.50 -11.05
CA VAL A 534 4.48 -7.33 -12.21
C VAL A 534 4.10 -6.68 -13.53
N SER A 535 2.94 -6.03 -13.58
CA SER A 535 2.44 -5.29 -14.74
C SER A 535 3.37 -4.16 -15.21
N GLU A 536 4.24 -3.66 -14.32
CA GLU A 536 5.13 -2.53 -14.58
C GLU A 536 6.58 -2.92 -14.84
N LEU A 537 6.92 -4.20 -14.63
CA LEU A 537 8.28 -4.71 -14.80
C LEU A 537 8.75 -4.54 -16.24
N GLN A 538 9.98 -4.06 -16.39
CA GLN A 538 10.66 -3.93 -17.67
C GLN A 538 11.46 -5.19 -17.98
N PRO A 539 11.24 -5.84 -19.14
CA PRO A 539 12.03 -7.00 -19.57
C PRO A 539 13.52 -6.67 -19.67
N GLY A 540 14.36 -7.72 -19.66
CA GLY A 540 15.81 -7.59 -19.72
C GLY A 540 16.43 -7.44 -18.34
N ILE A 541 17.69 -6.99 -18.30
CA ILE A 541 18.52 -6.99 -17.10
C ILE A 541 18.47 -5.62 -16.43
N ARG A 542 18.12 -5.59 -15.14
CA ARG A 542 17.71 -4.41 -14.38
C ARG A 542 18.42 -4.34 -13.04
N ALA A 543 18.74 -3.12 -12.60
CA ALA A 543 19.24 -2.83 -11.26
C ALA A 543 18.07 -2.61 -10.29
N VAL A 544 17.89 -3.55 -9.38
CA VAL A 544 16.79 -3.60 -8.42
C VAL A 544 17.25 -3.09 -7.07
N ALA A 545 16.96 -1.84 -6.72
CA ALA A 545 17.28 -1.29 -5.41
C ALA A 545 16.49 -1.99 -4.29
N LEU A 546 17.16 -2.22 -3.15
CA LEU A 546 16.54 -2.76 -1.93
C LEU A 546 16.24 -1.68 -0.90
N PHE A 547 15.35 -2.02 0.02
CA PHE A 547 14.80 -1.14 1.04
C PHE A 547 14.92 -1.81 2.41
N ASP A 548 15.01 -0.97 3.45
CA ASP A 548 14.99 -1.41 4.84
C ASP A 548 13.60 -1.94 5.26
N ARG A 549 13.48 -2.39 6.52
CA ARG A 549 12.22 -2.90 7.08
C ARG A 549 11.09 -1.86 7.09
N LYS A 550 11.43 -0.57 7.20
CA LYS A 550 10.50 0.56 7.21
C LYS A 550 10.15 1.04 5.79
N GLY A 551 10.72 0.41 4.76
CA GLY A 551 10.51 0.76 3.36
C GLY A 551 11.29 2.01 2.93
N ASN A 552 12.37 2.38 3.61
CA ASN A 552 13.30 3.41 3.14
C ASN A 552 14.34 2.79 2.21
N LYS A 553 14.66 3.47 1.10
CA LYS A 553 15.61 2.98 0.10
C LYS A 553 17.01 2.94 0.69
N PHE A 554 17.72 1.83 0.54
CA PHE A 554 19.15 1.81 0.81
C PHE A 554 19.91 2.63 -0.23
N PRO A 555 20.93 3.42 0.17
CA PRO A 555 21.69 4.24 -0.78
C PRO A 555 22.35 3.43 -1.90
N ASN A 556 22.95 2.28 -1.57
CA ASN A 556 23.81 1.54 -2.49
C ASN A 556 23.37 0.08 -2.73
N VAL A 557 22.62 -0.51 -1.80
CA VAL A 557 22.20 -1.93 -1.89
C VAL A 557 21.22 -2.17 -3.04
N LYS A 558 21.58 -3.13 -3.90
CA LYS A 558 20.83 -3.48 -5.11
C LYS A 558 21.11 -4.91 -5.57
N LEU A 559 20.17 -5.47 -6.33
CA LEU A 559 20.30 -6.76 -7.01
C LEU A 559 20.32 -6.53 -8.53
N LEU A 560 21.12 -7.30 -9.25
CA LEU A 560 21.06 -7.36 -10.71
C LEU A 560 20.18 -8.54 -11.12
N MET A 561 19.05 -8.26 -11.77
CA MET A 561 18.03 -9.28 -12.09
C MET A 561 17.59 -9.19 -13.54
N ARG A 562 17.24 -10.34 -14.16
CA ARG A 562 16.59 -10.39 -15.48
C ARG A 562 15.11 -10.70 -15.33
N PHE A 563 14.28 -9.99 -16.08
CA PHE A 563 12.86 -10.29 -16.23
C PHE A 563 12.56 -10.69 -17.68
N GLU A 564 11.90 -11.83 -17.85
CA GLU A 564 11.41 -12.32 -19.15
C GLU A 564 9.95 -12.73 -19.01
N PHE A 565 9.13 -12.27 -19.94
CA PHE A 565 7.72 -12.66 -20.02
C PHE A 565 7.54 -13.62 -21.19
N VAL A 566 6.98 -14.80 -20.90
CA VAL A 566 6.67 -15.86 -21.87
C VAL A 566 5.16 -15.97 -22.06
#